data_AF-A0A2N0ZA33-F1
#
_entry.id   AF-A0A2N0ZA33-F1
#
_cell.length_a   1.000
_cell.length_b   1.000
_cell.length_c   1.000
_cell.angle_alpha   90.00
_cell.angle_beta   90.00
_cell.angle_gamma   90.00
#
_symmetry.space_group_name_H-M   'P 1'
#
loop_
_entity.id
_entity.type
_entity.pdbx_description
1 polymer ?
#
loop_
_entity_poly.entity_id
_entity_poly.type
_entity_poly.pdbx_seq_one_letter_code
_entity_poly.pdbx_strand_id
1 'polypeptide(L)' 'MTNIHQLINEVRTEMIKLANEYGYTSKQALECSQKLDKLLNLLMLQEQSKKESTMSNPAQLEHW' A
#
# COMPACT_ATOMS: atom_id res chain seq x y z
N MET A 1 16.92 -4.70 -2.19
CA MET A 1 15.76 -3.83 -2.52
C MET A 1 14.55 -4.40 -1.81
N THR A 2 14.00 -3.68 -0.84
CA THR A 2 12.85 -4.16 -0.05
C THR A 2 11.57 -3.98 -0.86
N ASN A 3 10.80 -5.06 -1.01
CA ASN A 3 9.54 -5.04 -1.75
C ASN A 3 8.47 -4.32 -0.91
N ILE A 4 7.68 -3.42 -1.52
CA ILE A 4 6.61 -2.69 -0.81
C ILE A 4 5.60 -3.63 -0.12
N HIS A 5 5.32 -4.80 -0.71
CA HIS A 5 4.48 -5.83 -0.11
C HIS A 5 5.12 -6.43 1.14
N GLN A 6 6.45 -6.57 1.15
CA GLN A 6 7.18 -7.06 2.33
C GLN A 6 7.09 -6.03 3.47
N LEU A 7 7.30 -4.75 3.18
CA LEU A 7 7.17 -3.67 4.17
C LEU A 7 5.75 -3.57 4.74
N ILE A 8 4.73 -3.71 3.90
CA ILE A 8 3.32 -3.75 4.34
C ILE A 8 3.09 -4.93 5.30
N ASN A 9 3.62 -6.11 5.01
CA ASN A 9 3.48 -7.28 5.87
C ASN A 9 4.23 -7.13 7.21
N GLU A 10 5.42 -6.54 7.19
CA GLU A 10 6.20 -6.26 8.40
C GLU A 10 5.45 -5.29 9.32
N VAL A 11 5.00 -4.14 8.79
CA VAL A 11 4.26 -3.13 9.57
C VAL A 11 2.90 -3.68 10.04
N ARG A 12 2.22 -4.51 9.25
CA ARG A 12 0.97 -5.16 9.68
C ARG A 12 1.19 -6.06 10.88
N THR A 13 2.24 -6.88 10.84
CA THR A 13 2.60 -7.79 11.94
C THR A 13 2.94 -7.00 13.20
N GLU A 14 3.71 -5.92 13.06
CA GLU A 14 4.07 -5.03 14.17
C GLU A 14 2.82 -4.35 14.78
N MET A 15 1.91 -3.83 13.95
CA MET A 15 0.66 -3.22 14.41
C MET A 15 -0.18 -4.19 15.24
N ILE A 16 -0.33 -5.43 14.78
CA ILE A 16 -1.09 -6.47 15.50
C ILE A 16 -0.41 -6.79 16.84
N LYS A 17 0.92 -6.93 16.84
CA LYS A 17 1.67 -7.19 18.07
C LYS A 17 1.46 -6.06 19.09
N LEU A 18 1.61 -4.81 18.68
CA LEU A 18 1.45 -3.64 19.54
C LEU A 18 -0.01 -3.46 20.00
N ALA A 19 -0.97 -3.76 19.13
CA ALA A 19 -2.39 -3.72 19.50
C ALA A 19 -2.75 -4.79 20.53
N ASN A 20 -2.18 -6.00 20.42
CA ASN A 20 -2.37 -7.06 21.40
C ASN A 20 -1.68 -6.74 22.74
N GLU A 21 -0.55 -6.04 22.72
CA GLU A 21 0.25 -5.73 23.92
C GLU A 21 -0.25 -4.47 24.65
N TYR A 22 -0.57 -3.42 23.90
CA TYR A 22 -0.89 -2.08 24.44
C TYR A 22 -2.32 -1.61 24.14
N GLY A 23 -3.08 -2.37 23.35
CA GLY A 23 -4.40 -1.99 22.85
C GLY A 23 -4.36 -1.30 21.48
N TYR A 24 -5.45 -1.46 20.72
CA TYR A 24 -5.60 -0.88 19.37
C TYR A 24 -5.59 0.66 19.34
N THR A 25 -5.90 1.31 20.46
CA THR A 25 -5.89 2.77 20.61
C THR A 25 -4.58 3.29 21.21
N SER A 26 -3.61 2.41 21.50
CA SER A 26 -2.29 2.84 21.95
C SER A 26 -1.63 3.72 20.90
N LYS A 27 -0.80 4.66 21.35
CA LYS A 27 -0.05 5.55 20.46
C LYS A 27 0.80 4.73 19.47
N GLN A 28 1.40 3.65 19.93
CA GLN A 28 2.24 2.77 19.12
C GLN A 28 1.42 2.05 18.03
N ALA A 29 0.25 1.49 18.38
CA ALA A 29 -0.63 0.86 17.38
C ALA A 29 -1.16 1.86 16.36
N LEU A 30 -1.51 3.08 16.80
CA LEU A 30 -1.96 4.17 15.94
C LEU A 30 -0.86 4.66 14.99
N GLU A 31 0.38 4.80 15.46
CA GLU A 31 1.51 5.15 14.60
C GLU A 31 1.77 4.07 13.55
N CYS A 32 1.66 2.79 13.92
CA CYS A 32 1.76 1.69 12.97
C CYS A 32 0.62 1.69 11.95
N SER A 33 -0.62 1.99 12.35
CA SER A 33 -1.74 2.06 11.40
C SER A 33 -1.56 3.20 10.39
N GLN A 34 -1.05 4.36 10.82
CA GLN A 34 -0.74 5.48 9.94
C GLN A 34 0.41 5.16 8.97
N LYS A 35 1.44 4.44 9.42
CA LYS A 35 2.53 3.96 8.55
C LYS A 35 1.99 2.96 7.52
N LEU A 36 1.15 2.02 7.95
CA LEU A 36 0.53 1.03 7.08
C LEU A 36 -0.32 1.69 5.99
N ASP A 37 -1.13 2.68 6.36
CA ASP A 37 -1.96 3.45 5.42
C ASP A 37 -1.12 4.14 4.33
N LYS A 38 -0.02 4.81 4.73
CA LYS A 38 0.92 5.42 3.78
C LYS A 38 1.50 4.41 2.79
N LEU A 39 1.88 3.22 3.27
CA LEU A 39 2.42 2.17 2.41
C LEU A 39 1.37 1.63 1.43
N LEU A 40 0.12 1.47 1.87
CA LEU A 40 -0.98 1.05 1.00
C LEU A 40 -1.26 2.10 -0.07
N ASN A 41 -1.29 3.38 0.30
CA ASN A 41 -1.47 4.47 -0.66
C ASN A 41 -0.35 4.51 -1.71
N LEU A 42 0.91 4.29 -1.31
CA LEU A 42 2.04 4.18 -2.24
C LEU A 42 1.88 3.00 -3.20
N LEU A 43 1.44 1.84 -2.70
CA LEU A 43 1.17 0.68 -3.54
C LEU A 43 0.06 0.98 -4.57
N MET A 44 -1.03 1.63 -4.15
CA MET A 44 -2.11 2.00 -5.07
C MET A 44 -1.63 2.94 -6.19
N LEU A 45 -0.78 3.92 -5.88
CA LEU A 45 -0.17 4.80 -6.88
C LEU A 45 0.76 4.05 -7.85
N GLN A 46 1.53 3.09 -7.34
CA GLN A 46 2.37 2.22 -8.18
C GLN A 46 1.53 1.34 -9.12
N GLU A 47 0.38 0.85 -8.67
CA GLU A 47 -0.53 0.08 -9.51
C GLU A 47 -1.24 0.93 -10.56
N GLN A 48 -1.61 2.18 -10.22
CA GLN A 48 -2.22 3.13 -11.16
C GLN A 48 -1.27 3.52 -12.29
N SER A 49 -0.02 3.89 -11.95
CA SER A 49 1.00 4.23 -12.96
C SER A 49 1.33 3.06 -13.90
N LYS A 50 1.29 1.82 -13.41
CA LYS A 50 1.42 0.62 -14.26
C LYS A 50 0.24 0.46 -15.21
N LYS A 51 -1.00 0.70 -14.75
CA LYS A 51 -2.21 0.61 -15.58
C LYS A 51 -2.22 1.65 -16.70
N GLU A 52 -1.82 2.89 -16.43
CA GLU A 52 -1.72 3.96 -17.43
C GLU A 52 -0.64 3.68 -18.48
N SER A 53 0.48 3.09 -18.06
CA SER A 53 1.56 2.66 -18.97
C SER A 53 1.12 1.52 -19.91
N THR A 54 0.16 0.69 -19.48
CA THR A 54 -0.41 -0.39 -20.32
C THR A 54 -1.56 0.06 -21.22
N MET A 55 -2.17 1.23 -20.97
CA MET A 55 -3.28 1.78 -21.78
C MET A 55 -2.86 2.84 -22.80
N SER A 56 -1.56 3.16 -22.91
CA SER A 56 -1.03 4.04 -23.95
C SER A 56 -0.59 3.25 -25.19
N ASN A 57 -1.51 2.56 -25.85
CA ASN A 57 -1.34 2.15 -27.25
C ASN A 57 -2.40 2.86 -28.11
N PRO A 58 -2.04 3.85 -28.96
CA PRO A 58 -2.99 4.61 -29.76
C PRO A 58 -3.63 3.82 -30.93
N ALA A 59 -3.68 2.49 -30.88
CA ALA A 59 -4.18 1.64 -31.96
C ALA A 59 -5.70 1.39 -31.94
N GLN A 60 -6.50 2.20 -31.24
CA GLN A 60 -7.97 2.05 -31.22
C GLN A 60 -8.72 3.24 -31.85
N LEU A 61 -8.09 3.97 -32.77
CA LEU A 61 -8.72 5.12 -33.44
C LEU A 61 -9.40 4.84 -34.79
N GLU A 62 -9.51 3.60 -35.27
CA GLU A 62 -10.37 3.30 -36.42
C GLU A 62 -11.05 1.94 -36.29
N HIS A 63 -12.37 1.95 -36.05
CA HIS A 63 -13.34 1.46 -37.03
C HIS A 63 -14.79 1.64 -36.54
N TRP A 64 -15.50 2.53 -37.25
CA TRP A 64 -16.95 2.84 -37.27
C TRP A 64 -17.52 3.70 -36.13
#